data_AF-A0A6B2Z7C2-F1
#
_entry.id   AF-A0A6B2Z7C2-F1
#
_cell.length_a   1.000
_cell.length_b   1.000
_cell.length_c   1.000
_cell.angle_alpha   90.00
_cell.angle_beta   90.00
_cell.angle_gamma   90.00
#
_symmetry.space_group_name_H-M   'P 1'
#
loop_
_entity.id
_entity.type
_entity.pdbx_description
1 polymer ?
#
loop_
_entity_poly.entity_id
_entity_poly.type
_entity_poly.pdbx_seq_one_letter_code
_entity_poly.pdbx_strand_id
1 'polypeptide(L)'
;MSASAVAERLGVRVPGAASDVRAGHRRGQDDALLLAFVVPSGDVDGFLAGMDPEEPVAERAVPFAGESVPAAPFARLGLPEPVGLPGVRTAQVCAPCDDDLNALHVAVAAIDGGRSRVYVKGVD
;
A
#
# COMPACT_ATOMS: atom_id res chain seq x y z
N MET A 1 17.16 -3.07 3.21
CA MET A 1 16.58 -1.76 3.59
C MET A 1 15.61 -2.02 4.73
N SER A 2 15.61 -1.19 5.78
CA SER A 2 14.64 -1.34 6.88
C SER A 2 13.25 -0.86 6.44
N ALA A 3 12.21 -1.21 7.19
CA ALA A 3 10.86 -0.69 6.94
C ALA A 3 10.78 0.83 7.07
N SER A 4 11.53 1.42 8.01
CA SER A 4 11.60 2.86 8.20
C SER A 4 12.21 3.57 6.98
N ALA A 5 13.31 3.04 6.44
CA ALA A 5 13.95 3.62 5.25
C ALA A 5 13.08 3.47 3.99
N VAL A 6 12.32 2.39 3.87
CA VAL A 6 11.34 2.26 2.77
C VAL A 6 10.20 3.26 2.94
N ALA A 7 9.66 3.42 4.14
CA ALA A 7 8.58 4.37 4.41
C ALA A 7 9.01 5.82 4.14
N GLU A 8 10.25 6.18 4.53
CA GLU A 8 10.84 7.48 4.25
C GLU A 8 10.95 7.76 2.74
N ARG A 9 11.49 6.81 1.96
CA ARG A 9 11.55 6.95 0.49
C ARG A 9 10.18 7.00 -0.19
N LEU A 10 9.17 6.35 0.41
CA LEU A 10 7.78 6.43 -0.06
C LEU A 10 7.07 7.73 0.37
N GLY A 11 7.69 8.57 1.21
CA GLY A 11 7.02 9.73 1.82
C GLY A 11 5.89 9.35 2.78
N VAL A 12 5.86 8.11 3.27
CA VAL A 12 4.76 7.58 4.09
C VAL A 12 5.10 7.65 5.57
N ARG A 13 4.25 8.33 6.34
CA ARG A 13 4.28 8.25 7.80
C ARG A 13 3.51 7.01 8.27
N VAL A 14 4.23 5.98 8.70
CA VAL A 14 3.62 4.80 9.33
C VAL A 14 3.03 5.19 10.70
N PRO A 15 1.73 4.92 10.96
CA PRO A 15 1.11 5.24 12.25
C PRO A 15 1.81 4.52 13.42
N GLY A 16 1.92 5.18 14.58
CA GLY A 16 2.58 4.59 15.76
C GLY A 16 1.88 3.34 16.31
N ALA A 17 0.58 3.20 16.06
CA ALA A 17 -0.21 2.02 16.41
C ALA A 17 -0.08 0.86 15.39
N ALA A 18 0.71 1.04 14.32
CA ALA A 18 0.86 0.04 13.28
C ALA A 18 1.58 -1.21 13.79
N SER A 19 1.11 -2.37 13.34
CA SER A 19 1.68 -3.68 13.62
C SER A 19 1.94 -4.45 12.33
N ASP A 20 2.65 -5.58 12.40
CA ASP A 20 2.98 -6.42 11.24
C ASP A 20 3.56 -5.60 10.07
N VAL A 21 4.49 -4.69 10.40
CA VAL A 21 5.14 -3.82 9.41
C VAL A 21 6.10 -4.65 8.57
N ARG A 22 5.83 -4.73 7.27
CA ARG A 22 6.65 -5.43 6.28
C ARG A 22 7.05 -4.46 5.19
N ALA A 23 8.28 -4.58 4.73
CA ALA A 23 8.77 -3.76 3.65
C ALA A 23 9.68 -4.55 2.72
N GLY A 24 9.72 -4.13 1.47
CA GLY A 24 10.56 -4.71 0.44
C GLY A 24 11.03 -3.67 -0.54
N HIS A 25 12.18 -3.93 -1.16
CA HIS A 25 12.68 -3.18 -2.29
C HIS A 25 13.01 -4.17 -3.39
N ARG A 26 12.31 -4.05 -4.52
CA ARG A 26 12.62 -4.82 -5.73
C ARG A 26 13.46 -3.93 -6.63
N ARG A 27 14.66 -4.40 -6.97
CA ARG A 27 15.53 -3.79 -7.98
C ARG A 27 15.32 -4.44 -9.35
N GLY A 28 15.26 -3.69 -10.44
CA GLY A 28 15.02 -4.18 -11.79
C GLY A 28 14.68 -3.07 -12.79
N GLN A 29 13.97 -3.44 -13.87
CA GLN A 29 13.53 -2.48 -14.90
C GLN A 29 12.42 -1.53 -14.41
N ASP A 30 11.64 -1.98 -13.41
CA ASP A 30 10.70 -1.16 -12.66
C ASP A 30 11.08 -1.31 -11.17
N ASP A 31 11.90 -0.40 -10.64
CA ASP A 31 12.26 -0.40 -9.22
C ASP A 31 10.98 -0.14 -8.41
N ALA A 32 10.73 -0.99 -7.42
CA ALA A 32 9.50 -0.91 -6.63
C ALA A 32 9.80 -0.98 -5.14
N LEU A 33 9.27 0.00 -4.43
CA LEU A 33 9.25 0.05 -2.98
C LEU A 33 7.90 -0.44 -2.49
N LEU A 34 7.92 -1.39 -1.56
CA LEU A 34 6.74 -2.04 -1.01
C LEU A 34 6.73 -1.82 0.49
N LEU A 35 5.60 -1.37 1.01
CA LEU A 35 5.35 -1.23 2.43
C LEU A 35 3.97 -1.78 2.73
N ALA A 36 3.85 -2.54 3.81
CA ALA A 36 2.58 -3.02 4.30
C ALA A 36 2.57 -3.01 5.82
N PHE A 37 1.44 -2.68 6.43
CA PHE A 37 1.28 -2.67 7.87
C PHE A 37 -0.19 -2.77 8.24
N VAL A 38 -0.46 -3.13 9.49
CA VAL A 38 -1.82 -3.31 10.03
C VAL A 38 -2.13 -2.21 11.02
N VAL A 39 -3.30 -1.59 10.85
CA VAL A 39 -3.83 -0.52 11.72
C VAL A 39 -5.22 -0.88 12.24
N PRO A 40 -5.68 -0.25 13.33
CA PRO A 40 -7.10 -0.26 13.68
C PRO A 40 -7.94 0.25 12.51
N SER A 41 -9.07 -0.42 12.21
CA SER A 41 -9.93 -0.03 11.08
C SER A 41 -10.47 1.39 11.21
N GLY A 42 -10.66 1.90 12.44
CA GLY A 42 -11.08 3.28 12.70
C GLY A 42 -10.04 4.34 12.34
N ASP A 43 -8.76 3.96 12.19
CA ASP A 43 -7.67 4.88 11.88
C ASP A 43 -7.42 4.99 10.35
N VAL A 44 -8.04 4.12 9.56
CA VAL A 44 -7.82 4.02 8.10
C VAL A 44 -8.15 5.34 7.39
N ASP A 45 -9.30 5.94 7.68
CA ASP A 45 -9.73 7.15 6.98
C ASP A 45 -8.83 8.34 7.30
N GLY A 46 -8.38 8.46 8.56
CA GLY A 46 -7.40 9.48 8.95
C GLY A 46 -6.04 9.26 8.29
N PHE A 47 -5.60 8.01 8.16
CA PHE A 47 -4.39 7.67 7.43
C PHE A 47 -4.49 8.04 5.95
N LEU A 48 -5.56 7.61 5.27
CA LEU A 48 -5.77 7.90 3.85
C LEU A 48 -5.91 9.41 3.57
N ALA A 49 -6.62 10.14 4.43
CA ALA A 49 -6.71 11.60 4.32
C ALA A 49 -5.35 12.28 4.47
N GLY A 50 -4.48 11.78 5.35
CA GLY A 50 -3.12 12.27 5.51
C GLY A 50 -2.18 11.96 4.36
N MET A 51 -2.56 11.06 3.44
CA MET A 51 -1.80 10.77 2.22
C MET A 51 -2.12 11.75 1.07
N ASP A 52 -3.18 12.55 1.18
CA ASP A 52 -3.61 13.49 0.12
C ASP A 52 -3.78 12.82 -1.27
N PRO A 53 -4.71 11.86 -1.41
CA PRO A 53 -4.90 11.13 -2.67
C PRO A 53 -5.40 12.06 -3.79
N GLU A 54 -4.90 11.84 -5.01
CA GLU A 54 -5.25 12.63 -6.21
C GLU A 54 -6.73 12.50 -6.57
N GLU A 55 -7.28 11.31 -6.33
CA GLU A 55 -8.66 10.97 -6.62
C GLU A 55 -9.34 10.44 -5.36
N PRO A 56 -10.69 10.55 -5.28
CA PRO A 56 -11.44 9.92 -4.21
C PRO A 56 -11.09 8.43 -4.08
N VAL A 57 -10.92 7.97 -2.84
CA VAL A 57 -10.65 6.56 -2.54
C VAL A 57 -11.77 5.70 -3.14
N ALA A 58 -11.42 4.85 -4.10
CA ALA A 58 -12.36 3.97 -4.77
C ALA A 58 -12.45 2.63 -4.03
N GLU A 59 -13.66 2.16 -3.77
CA GLU A 59 -13.86 0.80 -3.28
C GLU A 59 -13.99 -0.16 -4.47
N ARG A 60 -13.16 -1.20 -4.46
CA ARG A 60 -13.24 -2.28 -5.42
C ARG A 60 -14.15 -3.38 -4.89
N ALA A 61 -15.40 -3.36 -5.34
CA ALA A 61 -16.41 -4.34 -4.95
C ALA A 61 -16.07 -5.78 -5.40
N VAL A 62 -15.39 -5.93 -6.54
CA VAL A 62 -15.06 -7.24 -7.12
C VAL A 62 -13.54 -7.42 -7.23
N PRO A 63 -12.96 -8.45 -6.57
CA PRO A 63 -11.56 -8.82 -6.75
C PRO A 63 -11.22 -9.02 -8.23
N PHE A 64 -10.02 -8.62 -8.63
CA PHE A 64 -9.54 -8.98 -9.96
C PHE A 64 -9.21 -10.48 -9.99
N ALA A 65 -9.92 -11.21 -10.86
CA ALA A 65 -9.79 -12.66 -11.02
C ALA A 65 -8.99 -13.08 -12.28
N GLY A 66 -8.31 -12.15 -12.95
CA GLY A 66 -7.54 -12.45 -14.16
C GLY A 66 -6.28 -13.28 -13.87
N GLU A 67 -5.95 -14.22 -14.78
CA GLU A 67 -4.82 -15.16 -14.67
C GLU A 67 -3.42 -14.51 -14.55
N SER A 68 -3.32 -13.20 -14.79
CA SER A 68 -2.08 -12.45 -14.60
C SER A 68 -2.33 -11.29 -13.63
N VAL A 69 -2.08 -11.52 -12.34
CA VAL A 69 -1.74 -10.40 -11.43
C VAL A 69 -0.27 -10.10 -11.70
N PRO A 70 0.07 -9.04 -12.45
CA PRO A 70 1.45 -8.84 -12.85
C PRO A 70 2.30 -8.57 -11.59
N ALA A 71 3.35 -9.37 -11.45
CA ALA A 71 4.43 -9.27 -10.46
C ALA A 71 4.17 -9.67 -9.00
N ALA A 72 2.92 -9.93 -8.56
CA ALA A 72 2.55 -10.33 -7.18
C ALA A 72 3.56 -9.86 -6.09
N PRO A 73 3.78 -8.54 -5.97
CA PRO A 73 4.89 -8.00 -5.21
C PRO A 73 4.77 -8.24 -3.70
N PHE A 74 3.56 -8.23 -3.14
CA PHE A 74 3.31 -8.41 -1.71
C PHE A 74 3.38 -9.88 -1.28
N ALA A 75 3.15 -10.83 -2.19
CA ALA A 75 3.36 -12.26 -1.94
C ALA A 75 4.81 -12.56 -1.52
N ARG A 76 5.78 -11.80 -2.02
CA ARG A 76 7.20 -11.91 -1.61
C ARG A 76 7.45 -11.44 -0.17
N LEU A 77 6.54 -10.63 0.38
CA LEU A 77 6.51 -10.25 1.79
C LEU A 77 5.69 -11.25 2.63
N GLY A 78 5.22 -12.36 2.04
CA GLY A 78 4.33 -13.33 2.68
C GLY A 78 2.93 -12.78 2.95
N LEU A 79 2.44 -11.90 2.06
CA LEU A 79 1.13 -11.24 2.17
C LEU A 79 0.25 -11.57 0.96
N PRO A 80 -1.09 -11.59 1.12
CA PRO A 80 -1.99 -11.66 -0.03
C PRO A 80 -1.90 -10.38 -0.87
N GLU A 81 -2.17 -10.51 -2.17
CA GLU A 81 -2.21 -9.36 -3.08
C GLU A 81 -3.50 -8.56 -2.91
N PRO A 82 -3.44 -7.22 -2.73
CA PRO A 82 -4.62 -6.40 -2.50
C PRO A 82 -5.63 -6.49 -3.65
N VAL A 83 -5.17 -6.64 -4.89
CA VAL A 83 -6.05 -6.71 -6.07
C VAL A 83 -6.98 -7.94 -6.05
N GLY A 84 -6.58 -9.00 -5.34
CA GLY A 84 -7.36 -10.24 -5.21
C GLY A 84 -8.24 -10.29 -3.96
N LEU A 85 -8.28 -9.23 -3.15
CA LEU A 85 -9.05 -9.18 -1.91
C LEU A 85 -10.40 -8.47 -2.13
N PRO A 86 -11.48 -8.92 -1.49
CA PRO A 86 -12.80 -8.29 -1.59
C PRO A 86 -12.87 -6.97 -0.82
N GLY A 87 -13.64 -6.01 -1.34
CA GLY A 87 -13.90 -4.73 -0.66
C GLY A 87 -12.66 -3.87 -0.45
N VAL A 88 -11.61 -4.09 -1.25
CA VAL A 88 -10.37 -3.31 -1.12
C VAL A 88 -10.61 -1.88 -1.56
N ARG A 89 -10.20 -0.95 -0.71
CA ARG A 89 -10.20 0.49 -1.00
C ARG A 89 -8.86 0.85 -1.60
N THR A 90 -8.84 1.51 -2.75
CA THR A 90 -7.60 1.92 -3.43
C THR A 90 -7.60 3.40 -3.71
N ALA A 91 -6.42 4.02 -3.64
CA ALA A 91 -6.23 5.38 -4.11
C ALA A 91 -4.85 5.52 -4.77
N GLN A 92 -4.80 6.40 -5.76
CA GLN A 92 -3.54 6.94 -6.26
C GLN A 92 -3.20 8.19 -5.45
N VAL A 93 -1.96 8.26 -5.02
CA VAL A 93 -1.45 9.38 -4.25
C VAL A 93 -0.44 10.10 -5.13
N CYS A 94 -0.51 11.42 -5.15
CA CYS A 94 0.56 12.25 -5.70
C CYS A 94 1.83 11.81 -4.97
N ALA A 95 2.72 11.08 -5.66
CA ALA A 95 4.03 10.83 -5.10
C ALA A 95 4.65 12.21 -4.80
N PRO A 96 5.27 12.42 -3.63
CA PRO A 96 5.87 13.73 -3.37
C PRO A 96 6.85 14.04 -4.50
N CYS A 97 6.74 15.26 -5.03
CA CYS A 97 7.52 15.84 -6.12
C CYS A 97 8.98 16.10 -5.74
N ASP A 98 9.63 15.13 -5.08
CA ASP A 98 11.07 15.11 -4.79
C ASP A 98 11.75 13.99 -5.63
N ASP A 99 11.40 13.95 -6.93
CA ASP A 99 12.14 13.38 -8.06
C ASP A 99 12.54 11.88 -8.07
N ASP A 100 12.02 11.03 -7.16
CA ASP A 100 12.42 9.61 -7.08
C ASP A 100 11.31 8.58 -7.35
N LEU A 101 10.03 8.98 -7.49
CA LEU A 101 8.90 8.07 -7.69
C LEU A 101 7.96 8.59 -8.77
N ASN A 102 7.78 7.78 -9.82
CA ASN A 102 6.79 8.04 -10.88
C ASN A 102 5.35 7.79 -10.43
N ALA A 103 5.11 6.91 -9.44
CA ALA A 103 3.76 6.66 -8.92
C ALA A 103 3.76 6.12 -7.49
N LEU A 104 2.75 6.52 -6.70
CA LEU A 104 2.46 5.96 -5.38
C LEU A 104 1.02 5.45 -5.31
N HIS A 105 0.86 4.16 -5.02
CA HIS A 105 -0.44 3.52 -4.91
C HIS A 105 -0.66 3.01 -3.49
N VAL A 106 -1.84 3.27 -2.94
CA VAL A 106 -2.30 2.71 -1.67
C VAL A 106 -3.51 1.82 -1.87
N ALA A 107 -3.52 0.68 -1.19
CA ALA A 107 -4.66 -0.20 -1.07
C ALA A 107 -4.90 -0.56 0.40
N VAL A 108 -6.16 -0.70 0.79
CA VAL A 108 -6.56 -1.07 2.15
C VAL A 108 -7.53 -2.23 2.08
N ALA A 109 -7.21 -3.30 2.81
CA ALA A 109 -8.05 -4.48 2.94
C ALA A 109 -8.41 -4.72 4.41
N ALA A 110 -9.70 -4.93 4.70
CA ALA A 110 -10.11 -5.38 6.01
C ALA A 110 -9.54 -6.78 6.29
N ILE A 111 -9.03 -6.99 7.50
CA ILE A 111 -8.60 -8.32 8.00
C ILE A 111 -9.74 -8.94 8.81
N ASP A 112 -10.34 -8.13 9.67
CA ASP A 112 -11.47 -8.45 10.52
C ASP A 112 -12.26 -7.16 10.85
N GLY A 113 -13.24 -7.25 11.75
CA GLY A 113 -14.09 -6.11 12.12
C GLY A 113 -13.36 -4.97 12.86
N GLY A 114 -12.10 -5.15 13.28
CA GLY A 114 -11.34 -4.14 14.04
C GLY A 114 -10.01 -3.76 13.41
N ARG A 115 -9.51 -4.51 12.42
CA ARG A 115 -8.18 -4.30 11.83
C ARG A 115 -8.21 -4.30 10.32
N SER A 116 -7.40 -3.42 9.75
CA SER A 116 -7.19 -3.30 8.32
C SER A 116 -5.71 -3.37 7.99
N ARG A 117 -5.36 -4.01 6.87
CA ARG A 117 -4.01 -3.96 6.31
C ARG A 117 -3.95 -2.88 5.24
N VAL A 118 -2.97 -2.01 5.38
CA VAL A 118 -2.55 -1.04 4.37
C VAL A 118 -1.43 -1.65 3.54
N TYR A 119 -1.51 -1.46 2.24
CA TYR A 119 -0.50 -1.81 1.24
C TYR A 119 -0.12 -0.53 0.52
N VAL A 120 1.17 -0.23 0.45
CA VAL A 120 1.70 0.90 -0.31
C VAL A 120 2.75 0.38 -1.28
N LYS A 121 2.64 0.82 -2.52
CA LYS A 121 3.59 0.53 -3.60
C LYS A 121 4.01 1.83 -4.26
N GLY A 122 5.30 2.16 -4.14
CA GLY A 122 5.95 3.18 -4.94
C GLY A 122 6.65 2.54 -6.14
N VAL A 123 6.56 3.17 -7.29
CA VAL A 123 7.30 2.81 -8.51
C VAL A 123 8.12 4.02 -8.94
N ASP A 124 9.39 3.79 -9.19
CA ASP A 124 10.28 4.68 -9.94
C ASP A 124 10.26 4.25 -11.41
#